data_AF-A0AAU8K1Q9-F1
#
_entry.id   AF-A0AAU8K1Q9-F1
#
_cell.length_a   1.000
_cell.length_b   1.000
_cell.length_c   1.000
_cell.angle_alpha   90.00
_cell.angle_beta   90.00
_cell.angle_gamma   90.00
#
_symmetry.space_group_name_H-M   'P 1'
#
loop_
_entity.id
_entity.type
_entity.pdbx_description
1 polymer ?
#
loop_
_entity_poly.entity_id
_entity_poly.type
_entity_poly.pdbx_seq_one_letter_code
_entity_poly.pdbx_strand_id
1 'polypeptide(L)' 'MAEAAPTGHPGVDDALARLEETAGVETGEQVAVYEDVHRRLADILAALDRE' A
#
# COMPACT_ATOMS: atom_id res chain seq x y z
N MET A 1 7.06 -1.46 -15.76
CA MET A 1 5.82 -1.40 -14.94
C MET A 1 5.48 0.07 -14.82
N ALA A 2 4.21 0.46 -14.95
CA ALA A 2 3.84 1.87 -14.87
C ALA A 2 3.97 2.31 -13.40
N GLU A 3 4.85 3.27 -13.14
CA GLU A 3 4.97 3.91 -11.82
C GLU A 3 3.58 4.41 -11.41
N ALA A 4 3.13 4.04 -10.22
CA ALA A 4 1.82 4.47 -9.73
C ALA A 4 1.81 6.00 -9.66
N ALA A 5 0.91 6.65 -10.42
CA ALA A 5 0.76 8.09 -10.33
C ALA A 5 0.35 8.46 -8.90
N PRO A 6 0.98 9.48 -8.28
CA PRO A 6 0.73 9.82 -6.89
C PRO A 6 -0.75 10.15 -6.71
N THR A 7 -1.34 9.55 -5.67
CA THR A 7 -2.75 9.73 -5.32
C THR A 7 -3.01 11.09 -4.68
N GLY A 8 -1.94 11.79 -4.26
CA GLY A 8 -2.00 13.07 -3.57
C GLY A 8 -2.25 12.93 -2.08
N HIS A 9 -2.36 11.70 -1.57
CA HIS A 9 -2.47 11.41 -0.15
C HIS A 9 -1.19 10.71 0.33
N PRO A 10 -0.37 11.37 1.17
CA PRO A 10 0.96 10.85 1.52
C PRO A 10 0.91 9.48 2.20
N GLY A 11 -0.14 9.18 2.97
CA GLY A 11 -0.32 7.86 3.58
C GLY A 11 -0.63 6.74 2.57
N VAL A 12 -1.37 7.04 1.51
CA VAL A 12 -1.70 6.08 0.45
C VAL A 12 -0.48 5.87 -0.44
N ASP A 13 0.23 6.94 -0.79
CA ASP A 13 1.44 6.88 -1.60
C ASP A 13 2.56 6.07 -0.91
N ASP A 14 2.74 6.23 0.41
CA ASP A 14 3.70 5.46 1.21
C ASP A 14 3.35 3.96 1.24
N ALA A 15 2.06 3.62 1.34
CA ALA A 15 1.60 2.23 1.30
C ALA A 15 1.78 1.59 -0.08
N LEU A 16 1.56 2.34 -1.16
CA LEU A 16 1.76 1.88 -2.54
C LEU A 16 3.26 1.68 -2.85
N ALA A 17 4.12 2.60 -2.43
CA ALA A 17 5.58 2.45 -2.59
C ALA A 17 6.08 1.18 -1.91
N ARG A 18 5.61 0.90 -0.69
CA ARG A 18 5.97 -0.33 0.04
C ARG A 18 5.48 -1.60 -0.64
N LEU A 19 4.35 -1.54 -1.34
CA LEU A 19 3.86 -2.65 -2.16
C LEU A 19 4.75 -2.89 -3.38
N GLU A 20 5.22 -1.83 -4.04
CA GLU A 20 6.14 -1.93 -5.18
C GLU A 20 7.49 -2.55 -4.77
N GLU A 21 8.00 -2.22 -3.58
CA GLU A 21 9.21 -2.86 -3.02
C GLU A 21 9.05 -4.38 -2.87
N THR A 22 7.81 -4.87 -2.68
CA THR A 22 7.52 -6.30 -2.57
C THR A 22 7.28 -7.03 -3.87
N ALA A 23 7.38 -6.36 -5.02
CA ALA A 23 7.31 -7.03 -6.31
C ALA A 23 8.48 -8.01 -6.56
N GLY A 24 9.53 -7.98 -5.73
CA GLY A 24 10.71 -8.86 -5.83
C GLY A 24 10.87 -9.92 -4.73
N VAL A 25 9.91 -10.07 -3.81
CA VAL A 25 10.00 -11.05 -2.70
C VAL A 25 9.38 -12.39 -3.09
N GLU A 26 9.87 -13.47 -2.49
CA GLU A 26 9.26 -14.81 -2.62
C GLU A 26 7.79 -14.78 -2.16
N THR A 27 6.93 -15.49 -2.88
CA THR A 27 5.46 -15.44 -2.71
C THR A 27 5.00 -15.68 -1.27
N GLY A 28 5.73 -16.51 -0.51
CA GLY A 28 5.41 -16.78 0.90
C GLY A 28 5.59 -15.57 1.83
N GLU A 29 6.59 -14.72 1.58
CA GLU A 29 6.85 -13.50 2.35
C GLU A 29 5.98 -12.34 1.84
N GLN A 30 5.60 -12.38 0.57
CA GLN A 30 4.74 -11.40 -0.09
C GLN A 30 3.34 -11.33 0.54
N VAL A 31 2.79 -12.45 1.04
CA VAL A 31 1.47 -12.50 1.68
C VAL A 31 1.42 -11.62 2.93
N ALA A 32 2.44 -11.73 3.80
CA ALA A 32 2.49 -10.95 5.04
C ALA A 32 2.58 -9.45 4.76
N VAL A 33 3.32 -9.05 3.72
CA VAL A 33 3.43 -7.65 3.33
C VAL A 33 2.16 -7.15 2.64
N TYR A 34 1.51 -7.97 1.82
CA TYR A 34 0.24 -7.61 1.21
C TYR A 34 -0.85 -7.37 2.27
N GLU A 35 -0.92 -8.22 3.30
CA GLU A 35 -1.86 -8.03 4.41
C GLU A 35 -1.59 -6.75 5.22
N ASP A 36 -0.32 -6.42 5.47
CA ASP A 36 0.08 -5.19 6.15
C ASP A 36 -0.30 -3.95 5.35
N VAL A 37 0.05 -3.91 4.07
CA VAL A 37 -0.31 -2.84 3.14
C VAL A 37 -1.82 -2.69 3.06
N HIS A 38 -2.56 -3.80 2.92
CA HIS A 38 -4.01 -3.76 2.79
C HIS A 38 -4.67 -3.21 4.06
N ARG A 39 -4.19 -3.58 5.25
CA ARG A 39 -4.69 -3.06 6.52
C ARG A 39 -4.40 -1.57 6.69
N ARG A 40 -3.18 -1.14 6.38
CA ARG A 40 -2.76 0.25 6.49
C ARG A 40 -3.55 1.13 5.52
N LEU A 41 -3.74 0.67 4.29
CA LEU A 41 -4.54 1.36 3.29
C LEU A 41 -6.02 1.46 3.71
N ALA A 42 -6.59 0.37 4.22
CA ALA A 42 -7.97 0.36 4.71
C ALA A 42 -8.19 1.33 5.88
N ASP A 43 -7.23 1.43 6.81
CA ASP A 43 -7.31 2.36 7.95
C ASP A 43 -7.26 3.82 7.48
N ILE A 44 -6.33 4.15 6.58
CA ILE A 44 -6.20 5.49 5.99
C ILE A 44 -7.46 5.87 5.23
N LEU A 45 -7.99 4.98 4.39
CA LEU A 45 -9.23 5.23 3.64
C LEU A 45 -10.44 5.37 4.57
N ALA A 46 -10.52 4.58 5.65
CA ALA A 46 -11.57 4.72 6.65
C ALA A 46 -11.45 5.99 7.49
N ALA A 47 -10.25 6.53 7.67
CA ALA A 47 -10.04 7.84 8.29
C ALA A 47 -10.54 8.95 7.35
N LEU A 48 -10.13 8.92 6.08
CA LEU A 48 -10.55 9.87 5.04
C LEU A 48 -12.07 9.89 4.80
N ASP A 49 -12.72 8.72 4.82
CA ASP A 49 -14.18 8.60 4.64
C ASP A 49 -14.97 9.29 5.77
N ARG A 50 -14.34 9.48 6.94
CA ARG A 50 -14.95 10.11 8.11
C ARG A 50 -14.69 11.61 8.21
N GLU A 51 -14.00 12.21 7.24
CA GLU A 51 -13.73 13.66 7.14
C GLU A 51 -14.81 14.44 6.40
#